data_AF-A0A7J4V4P0-F1
#
_entry.id   AF-A0A7J4V4P0-F1
#
_cell.length_a   1.000
_cell.length_b   1.000
_cell.length_c   1.000
_cell.angle_alpha   90.00
_cell.angle_beta   90.00
_cell.angle_gamma   90.00
#
_symmetry.space_group_name_H-M   'P 1'
#
loop_
_entity.id
_entity.type
_entity.pdbx_description
1 polymer ?
#
loop_
_entity_poly.entity_id
_entity_poly.type
_entity_poly.pdbx_seq_one_letter_code
_entity_poly.pdbx_strand_id
1 'polypeptide(L)'
;MDMSAEKEIVNFWYNLQGYFTITNLKSKGNRDLGIIALKFDKEKVSDAVYADVSCSISNALEANNDISVNALAREKFGNVVVMQAIDSQLKGMPIPLEQLRKAMVLGSLPKSRKEDMIRKFKEQKIELIEFEGVLSSVLHGLDTQYYKNDVIRTLQLMKYLLLSDPKTMAEMFSSEMLNASLRGELINHMISSEDAVKAFRKTGEEKMGEIIRNSTLRNPEKLATVLQKNVLNSKTRKPFVDSLMKQKGMKRVKAKKEVSLKKFF
;
A
#
# COMPACT_ATOMS: atom_id res chain seq x y z
N MET A 1 24.72 -2.01 20.27
CA MET A 1 23.76 -0.88 20.28
C MET A 1 23.16 -0.93 18.92
N ASP A 2 21.97 -1.51 18.85
CA ASP A 2 21.45 -2.08 17.61
C ASP A 2 20.75 -1.02 16.78
N MET A 3 20.78 -1.23 15.47
CA MET A 3 20.14 -0.37 14.49
C MET A 3 18.62 -0.36 14.70
N SER A 4 17.95 0.77 14.40
CA SER A 4 16.49 0.83 14.51
C SER A 4 15.82 -0.16 13.54
N ALA A 5 14.61 -0.62 13.87
CA ALA A 5 13.89 -1.58 13.03
C ALA A 5 13.63 -1.03 11.62
N GLU A 6 13.28 0.25 11.50
CA GLU A 6 13.05 0.91 10.21
C GLU A 6 14.33 0.92 9.36
N LYS A 7 15.47 1.22 10.00
CA LYS A 7 16.77 1.25 9.31
C LYS A 7 17.22 -0.15 8.93
N GLU A 8 16.94 -1.18 9.73
CA GLU A 8 17.14 -2.59 9.35
C GLU A 8 16.29 -3.02 8.15
N ILE A 9 15.05 -2.56 8.09
CA ILE A 9 14.14 -2.83 6.96
C ILE A 9 14.64 -2.13 5.68
N VAL A 10 15.04 -0.86 5.76
CA VAL A 10 15.61 -0.12 4.62
C VAL A 10 16.94 -0.74 4.19
N ASN A 11 17.78 -1.15 5.14
CA ASN A 11 19.02 -1.88 4.88
C ASN A 11 18.76 -3.15 4.07
N PHE A 12 17.82 -3.98 4.53
CA PHE A 12 17.44 -5.20 3.82
C PHE A 12 16.83 -4.91 2.44
N TRP A 13 16.05 -3.84 2.30
CA TRP A 13 15.48 -3.41 1.02
C TRP A 13 16.55 -3.02 -0.01
N TYR A 14 17.62 -2.34 0.40
CA TYR A 14 18.76 -2.08 -0.47
C TYR A 14 19.51 -3.37 -0.85
N ASN A 15 19.68 -4.28 0.10
CA ASN A 15 20.31 -5.59 -0.18
C ASN A 15 19.53 -6.39 -1.23
N LEU A 16 18.19 -6.40 -1.16
CA LEU A 16 17.33 -7.04 -2.16
C LEU A 16 17.53 -6.46 -3.58
N GLN A 17 17.95 -5.20 -3.70
CA GLN A 17 18.23 -4.52 -4.97
C GLN A 17 19.67 -4.71 -5.46
N GLY A 18 20.47 -5.53 -4.75
CA GLY A 18 21.86 -5.82 -5.06
C GLY A 18 22.85 -4.75 -4.58
N TYR A 19 22.46 -3.92 -3.61
CA TYR A 19 23.41 -3.02 -2.95
C TYR A 19 24.10 -3.74 -1.80
N PHE A 20 25.35 -3.37 -1.57
CA PHE A 20 26.06 -3.59 -0.32
C PHE A 20 25.87 -2.36 0.56
N THR A 21 25.63 -2.54 1.85
CA THR A 21 25.29 -1.44 2.76
C THR A 21 26.29 -1.24 3.89
N ILE A 22 26.43 0.01 4.31
CA ILE A 22 27.18 0.45 5.49
C ILE A 22 26.21 1.21 6.39
N THR A 23 26.01 0.72 7.61
CA THR A 23 24.87 1.13 8.45
C THR A 23 25.27 1.65 9.83
N ASN A 24 26.45 1.30 10.35
CA ASN A 24 26.97 1.79 11.63
C ASN A 24 27.74 3.10 11.46
N LEU A 25 27.17 4.02 10.71
CA LEU A 25 27.77 5.31 10.39
C LEU A 25 27.52 6.26 11.56
N LYS A 26 28.58 6.86 12.09
CA LYS A 26 28.48 7.79 13.24
C LYS A 26 29.27 9.06 12.98
N SER A 27 28.72 10.21 13.35
CA SER A 27 29.46 11.47 13.33
C SER A 27 30.19 11.74 14.65
N LYS A 28 31.03 12.79 14.65
CA LYS A 28 31.61 13.35 15.88
C LYS A 28 30.46 13.80 16.80
N GLY A 29 30.26 13.08 17.91
CA GLY A 29 29.10 13.22 18.80
C GLY A 29 28.21 11.98 18.93
N ASN A 30 28.59 10.83 18.33
CA ASN A 30 27.86 9.55 18.42
C ASN A 30 26.42 9.61 17.85
N ARG A 31 26.12 10.60 17.01
CA ARG A 31 24.86 10.67 16.26
C ARG A 31 24.86 9.56 15.22
N ASP A 32 23.82 8.73 15.24
CA ASP A 32 23.59 7.74 14.19
C ASP A 32 23.33 8.47 12.86
N LEU A 33 24.12 8.12 11.87
CA LEU A 33 23.95 8.56 10.50
C LEU A 33 23.19 7.47 9.75
N GLY A 34 22.62 7.79 8.59
CA GLY A 34 21.78 6.87 7.83
C GLY A 34 22.48 5.60 7.31
N ILE A 35 22.21 5.25 6.07
CA ILE A 35 22.77 4.09 5.38
C ILE A 35 23.53 4.59 4.17
N ILE A 36 24.74 4.09 3.93
CA ILE A 36 25.38 4.19 2.62
C ILE A 36 25.12 2.86 1.91
N ALA A 37 24.46 2.90 0.76
CA ALA A 37 24.23 1.75 -0.11
C ALA A 37 25.09 1.91 -1.38
N LEU A 38 25.88 0.90 -1.69
CA LEU A 38 26.83 0.86 -2.81
C LEU A 38 26.48 -0.30 -3.73
N LYS A 39 26.34 -0.03 -5.03
CA LYS A 39 26.13 -1.05 -6.05
C LYS A 39 27.39 -1.19 -6.87
N PHE A 40 27.86 -2.42 -7.03
CA PHE A 40 29.10 -2.72 -7.74
C PHE A 40 28.79 -3.33 -9.10
N ASP A 41 29.47 -2.85 -10.13
CA ASP A 41 29.66 -3.55 -11.39
C ASP A 41 31.12 -4.04 -11.44
N LYS A 42 31.29 -5.34 -11.18
CA LYS A 42 32.60 -5.97 -10.93
C LYS A 42 33.31 -5.28 -9.76
N GLU A 43 34.47 -4.68 -10.01
CA GLU A 43 35.30 -4.01 -9.00
C GLU A 43 35.03 -2.51 -8.90
N LYS A 44 34.15 -1.97 -9.74
CA LYS A 44 33.82 -0.54 -9.77
C LYS A 44 32.47 -0.31 -9.13
N VAL A 45 32.36 0.76 -8.36
CA VAL A 45 31.05 1.15 -7.83
C VAL A 45 30.29 1.86 -8.95
N SER A 46 29.16 1.27 -9.34
CA SER A 46 28.29 1.78 -10.41
C SER A 46 27.24 2.75 -9.90
N ASP A 47 26.84 2.64 -8.62
CA ASP A 47 25.87 3.53 -7.99
C ASP A 47 26.11 3.61 -6.49
N ALA A 48 25.82 4.78 -5.90
CA ALA A 48 25.95 5.00 -4.47
C ALA A 48 24.85 5.92 -3.96
N VAL A 49 24.25 5.53 -2.84
CA VAL A 49 23.16 6.25 -2.21
C VAL A 49 23.48 6.43 -0.73
N TYR A 50 23.41 7.66 -0.24
CA TYR A 50 23.29 7.95 1.18
C TYR A 50 21.82 8.17 1.53
N ALA A 51 21.26 7.26 2.32
CA ALA A 51 19.86 7.24 2.73
C ALA A 51 19.71 7.58 4.21
N ASP A 52 19.05 8.68 4.55
CA ASP A 52 18.63 8.95 5.93
C ASP A 52 17.24 8.35 6.18
N VAL A 53 17.07 7.63 7.29
CA VAL A 53 15.81 6.96 7.66
C VAL A 53 15.22 7.67 8.86
N SER A 54 14.07 8.33 8.69
CA SER A 54 13.41 9.11 9.73
C SER A 54 11.89 8.96 9.67
N CYS A 55 11.39 7.74 9.88
CA CYS A 55 9.98 7.41 9.71
C CYS A 55 9.04 8.10 10.71
N SER A 56 9.53 8.45 11.90
CA SER A 56 8.76 9.14 12.95
C SER A 56 8.55 10.64 12.72
N ILE A 57 9.31 11.25 11.79
CA ILE A 57 9.25 12.71 11.54
C ILE A 57 8.04 13.08 10.67
N SER A 58 7.47 12.14 9.90
CA SER A 58 6.31 12.40 9.04
C SER A 58 5.13 13.02 9.78
N ASN A 59 4.82 12.49 10.97
CA ASN A 59 3.71 12.98 11.79
C ASN A 59 4.03 14.35 12.41
N ALA A 60 5.31 14.66 12.65
CA ALA A 60 5.73 15.98 13.13
C ALA A 60 5.65 17.06 12.04
N LEU A 61 5.78 16.68 10.77
CA LEU A 61 5.58 17.56 9.60
C LEU A 61 4.09 17.91 9.38
N GLU A 62 3.16 17.14 9.96
CA GLU A 62 1.74 17.48 10.02
C GLU A 62 1.43 18.52 11.10
N ALA A 63 2.07 18.39 12.28
CA ALA A 63 1.73 19.17 13.47
C ALA A 63 2.34 20.58 13.50
N ASN A 64 3.50 20.79 12.87
CA ASN A 64 4.21 22.06 12.89
C ASN A 64 4.54 22.57 11.48
N ASN A 65 4.05 23.77 11.15
CA ASN A 65 4.42 24.47 9.91
C ASN A 65 5.92 24.84 9.83
N ASP A 66 6.66 24.72 10.94
CA ASP A 66 8.04 25.21 11.06
C ASP A 66 9.14 24.22 10.66
N ILE A 67 8.88 22.91 10.57
CA ILE A 67 9.87 21.98 9.99
C ILE A 67 9.75 22.07 8.46
N SER A 68 10.36 23.12 7.92
CA SER A 68 10.52 23.27 6.48
C SER A 68 11.33 22.09 5.94
N VAL A 69 10.90 21.52 4.80
CA VAL A 69 11.67 20.52 4.02
C VAL A 69 13.14 20.96 3.86
N ASN A 70 13.36 22.27 3.71
CA ASN A 70 14.70 22.86 3.60
C ASN A 70 15.53 22.72 4.89
N ALA A 71 14.90 22.87 6.06
CA ALA A 71 15.58 22.70 7.34
C ALA A 71 16.01 21.24 7.52
N LEU A 72 15.11 20.29 7.26
CA LEU A 72 15.40 18.87 7.35
C LEU A 72 16.49 18.44 6.35
N ALA A 73 16.38 18.89 5.10
CA ALA A 73 17.38 18.62 4.07
C ALA A 73 18.75 19.20 4.44
N ARG A 74 18.81 20.43 4.97
CA ARG A 74 20.05 21.06 5.43
C ARG A 74 20.65 20.30 6.62
N GLU A 75 19.82 19.89 7.58
CA GLU A 75 20.28 19.15 8.75
C GLU A 75 20.87 17.78 8.39
N LYS A 76 20.19 17.03 7.51
CA LYS A 76 20.56 15.65 7.17
C LYS A 76 21.60 15.53 6.05
N PHE A 77 21.61 16.48 5.10
CA PHE A 77 22.42 16.39 3.87
C PHE A 77 23.28 17.62 3.57
N GLY A 78 23.09 18.72 4.31
CA GLY A 78 23.90 19.95 4.21
C GLY A 78 24.84 20.16 5.41
N ASN A 79 24.74 19.32 6.44
CA ASN A 79 25.58 19.44 7.63
C ASN A 79 27.00 18.96 7.32
N VAL A 80 27.98 19.87 7.45
CA VAL A 80 29.39 19.61 7.16
C VAL A 80 29.95 18.44 7.98
N VAL A 81 29.55 18.31 9.25
CA VAL A 81 30.01 17.23 10.13
C VAL A 81 29.47 15.87 9.68
N VAL A 82 28.23 15.83 9.18
CA VAL A 82 27.64 14.62 8.58
C VAL A 82 28.39 14.27 7.30
N MET A 83 28.53 15.22 6.38
CA MET A 83 29.17 14.97 5.09
C MET A 83 30.64 14.56 5.23
N GLN A 84 31.39 15.13 6.19
CA GLN A 84 32.76 14.70 6.49
C GLN A 84 32.84 13.28 7.06
N ALA A 85 31.86 12.88 7.86
CA ALA A 85 31.80 11.51 8.38
C ALA A 85 31.49 10.51 7.27
N ILE A 86 30.56 10.85 6.36
CA ILE A 86 30.26 10.06 5.16
C ILE A 86 31.49 9.95 4.25
N ASP A 87 32.14 11.08 3.95
CA ASP A 87 33.38 11.11 3.16
C ASP A 87 34.46 10.20 3.75
N SER A 88 34.67 10.28 5.06
CA SER A 88 35.65 9.46 5.76
C SER A 88 35.38 7.96 5.64
N GLN A 89 34.11 7.56 5.56
CA GLN A 89 33.70 6.17 5.39
C GLN A 89 33.82 5.68 3.94
N LEU A 90 33.75 6.61 2.98
CA LEU A 90 33.96 6.34 1.57
C LEU A 90 35.43 6.47 1.13
N LYS A 91 36.34 6.85 2.04
CA LYS A 91 37.78 6.96 1.72
C LYS A 91 38.33 5.64 1.17
N GLY A 92 38.99 5.74 0.02
CA GLY A 92 39.54 4.59 -0.70
C GLY A 92 38.55 3.93 -1.67
N MET A 93 37.30 4.38 -1.71
CA MET A 93 36.33 3.96 -2.73
C MET A 93 36.42 4.89 -3.96
N PRO A 94 36.22 4.38 -5.18
CA PRO A 94 36.31 5.17 -6.42
C PRO A 94 35.04 6.00 -6.67
N ILE A 95 34.45 6.61 -5.64
CA ILE A 95 33.28 7.48 -5.75
C ILE A 95 33.55 8.81 -5.06
N PRO A 96 33.49 9.92 -5.81
CA PRO A 96 33.49 11.25 -5.21
C PRO A 96 32.13 11.56 -4.57
N LEU A 97 32.13 12.31 -3.47
CA LEU A 97 30.93 12.72 -2.72
C LEU A 97 29.84 13.34 -3.60
N GLU A 98 30.23 14.03 -4.67
CA GLU A 98 29.31 14.71 -5.59
C GLU A 98 28.45 13.73 -6.40
N GLN A 99 28.92 12.49 -6.56
CA GLN A 99 28.18 11.42 -7.24
C GLN A 99 27.29 10.62 -6.29
N LEU A 100 27.40 10.86 -4.97
CA LEU A 100 26.59 10.18 -3.96
C LEU A 100 25.14 10.69 -4.04
N ARG A 101 24.22 9.84 -4.49
CA ARG A 101 22.79 10.14 -4.49
C ARG A 101 22.29 10.26 -3.06
N LYS A 102 21.35 11.15 -2.82
CA LYS A 102 20.79 11.41 -1.49
C LYS A 102 19.36 10.91 -1.47
N ALA A 103 19.02 10.08 -0.50
CA ALA A 103 17.67 9.59 -0.30
C ALA A 103 17.18 9.91 1.12
N MET A 104 15.96 10.38 1.22
CA MET A 104 15.26 10.59 2.48
C MET A 104 14.12 9.58 2.58
N VAL A 105 14.18 8.69 3.57
CA VAL A 105 13.12 7.73 3.84
C VAL A 105 12.23 8.26 4.97
N LEU A 106 10.97 8.55 4.65
CA LEU A 106 9.97 9.04 5.59
C LEU A 106 8.82 8.04 5.72
N GLY A 107 8.09 8.07 6.83
CA GLY A 107 6.81 7.36 6.99
C GLY A 107 5.71 7.94 6.08
N SER A 108 4.45 7.64 6.37
CA SER A 108 3.30 8.10 5.58
C SER A 108 3.34 9.61 5.33
N LEU A 109 3.18 10.02 4.07
CA LEU A 109 3.17 11.44 3.72
C LEU A 109 1.73 11.98 3.71
N PRO A 110 1.50 13.21 4.21
CA PRO A 110 0.16 13.79 4.21
C PRO A 110 -0.34 13.97 2.77
N LYS A 111 -1.52 13.40 2.45
CA LYS A 111 -2.07 13.43 1.09
C LYS A 111 -2.15 14.86 0.50
N SER A 112 -2.45 15.86 1.34
CA SER A 112 -2.58 17.27 0.95
C SER A 112 -1.25 17.94 0.56
N ARG A 113 -0.12 17.46 1.07
CA ARG A 113 1.21 18.07 0.88
C ARG A 113 2.22 17.17 0.17
N LYS A 114 1.87 15.91 -0.07
CA LYS A 114 2.75 14.89 -0.66
C LYS A 114 3.46 15.37 -1.92
N GLU A 115 2.73 15.90 -2.89
CA GLU A 115 3.32 16.38 -4.16
C GLU A 115 4.28 17.56 -3.97
N ASP A 116 3.92 18.52 -3.11
CA ASP A 116 4.78 19.66 -2.79
C ASP A 116 6.07 19.23 -2.08
N MET A 117 5.97 18.29 -1.14
CA MET A 117 7.13 17.73 -0.45
C MET A 117 8.06 16.98 -1.41
N ILE A 118 7.52 16.12 -2.27
CA ILE A 118 8.29 15.40 -3.29
C ILE A 118 9.04 16.39 -4.19
N ARG A 119 8.35 17.46 -4.64
CA ARG A 119 8.96 18.50 -5.46
C ARG A 119 10.11 19.21 -4.73
N LYS A 120 9.90 19.66 -3.48
CA LYS A 120 10.90 20.39 -2.68
C LYS A 120 12.16 19.57 -2.38
N PHE A 121 12.02 18.27 -2.11
CA PHE A 121 13.18 17.38 -1.95
C PHE A 121 13.91 17.17 -3.28
N LYS A 122 13.16 16.99 -4.39
CA LYS A 122 13.73 16.82 -5.72
C LYS A 122 14.52 18.04 -6.20
N GLU A 123 14.04 19.25 -5.91
CA GLU A 123 14.76 20.51 -6.19
C GLU A 123 16.13 20.56 -5.49
N GLN A 124 16.27 19.87 -4.35
CA GLN A 124 17.53 19.75 -3.60
C GLN A 124 18.35 18.51 -3.98
N LYS A 125 17.96 17.83 -5.07
CA LYS A 125 18.57 16.56 -5.53
C LYS A 125 18.52 15.45 -4.47
N ILE A 126 17.46 15.44 -3.67
CA ILE A 126 17.18 14.39 -2.68
C ILE A 126 15.97 13.60 -3.17
N GLU A 127 16.13 12.29 -3.27
CA GLU A 127 15.05 11.36 -3.57
C GLU A 127 14.22 11.14 -2.30
N LEU A 128 12.91 11.37 -2.37
CA LEU A 128 12.00 11.08 -1.26
C LEU A 128 11.40 9.69 -1.45
N ILE A 129 11.59 8.83 -0.45
CA ILE A 129 11.12 7.44 -0.44
C ILE A 129 10.12 7.26 0.70
N GLU A 130 8.94 6.74 0.39
CA GLU A 130 7.95 6.39 1.40
C GLU A 130 8.24 5.01 1.98
N PHE A 131 8.34 4.94 3.31
CA PHE A 131 8.64 3.73 4.05
C PHE A 131 7.57 2.65 3.86
N GLU A 132 6.31 3.03 3.64
CA GLU A 132 5.23 2.08 3.31
C GLU A 132 5.55 1.27 2.05
N GLY A 133 6.10 1.93 1.02
CA GLY A 133 6.52 1.28 -0.22
C GLY A 133 7.73 0.37 -0.01
N VAL A 134 8.69 0.79 0.82
CA VAL A 134 9.84 -0.03 1.23
C VAL A 134 9.37 -1.28 1.96
N LEU A 135 8.53 -1.12 2.98
CA LEU A 135 8.00 -2.22 3.80
C LEU A 135 7.19 -3.20 2.96
N SER A 136 6.34 -2.70 2.05
CA SER A 136 5.57 -3.53 1.11
C SER A 136 6.50 -4.33 0.19
N SER A 137 7.54 -3.68 -0.36
CA SER A 137 8.53 -4.34 -1.22
C SER A 137 9.30 -5.43 -0.48
N VAL A 138 9.72 -5.15 0.76
CA VAL A 138 10.40 -6.13 1.62
C VAL A 138 9.48 -7.31 1.89
N LEU A 139 8.26 -7.07 2.39
CA LEU A 139 7.29 -8.14 2.65
C LEU A 139 7.02 -8.99 1.41
N HIS A 140 6.88 -8.38 0.23
CA HIS A 140 6.70 -9.11 -1.02
C HIS A 140 7.90 -10.03 -1.31
N GLY A 141 9.12 -9.51 -1.14
CA GLY A 141 10.38 -10.22 -1.41
C GLY A 141 10.80 -11.27 -0.37
N LEU A 142 10.23 -11.30 0.84
CA LEU A 142 10.55 -12.32 1.83
C LEU A 142 10.15 -13.71 1.35
N ASP A 143 11.08 -14.66 1.37
CA ASP A 143 10.80 -16.07 1.11
C ASP A 143 10.71 -16.87 2.42
N THR A 144 10.85 -18.19 2.40
CA THR A 144 10.81 -19.07 3.58
C THR A 144 12.20 -19.41 4.14
N GLN A 145 13.28 -18.83 3.61
CA GLN A 145 14.64 -19.09 4.09
C GLN A 145 14.87 -18.52 5.49
N TYR A 146 15.89 -19.02 6.18
CA TYR A 146 16.22 -18.48 7.49
C TYR A 146 16.91 -17.11 7.38
N TYR A 147 16.24 -16.07 7.87
CA TYR A 147 16.83 -14.75 8.06
C TYR A 147 17.39 -14.62 9.48
N LYS A 148 18.69 -14.36 9.60
CA LYS A 148 19.37 -14.14 10.89
C LYS A 148 18.96 -12.83 11.57
N ASN A 149 18.54 -11.83 10.79
CA ASN A 149 18.11 -10.54 11.33
C ASN A 149 16.71 -10.69 11.96
N ASP A 150 16.59 -10.41 13.25
CA ASP A 150 15.35 -10.61 14.01
C ASP A 150 14.18 -9.75 13.52
N VAL A 151 14.45 -8.54 13.04
CA VAL A 151 13.42 -7.65 12.46
C VAL A 151 12.86 -8.28 11.20
N ILE A 152 13.74 -8.70 10.29
CA ILE A 152 13.36 -9.34 9.02
C ILE A 152 12.68 -10.69 9.26
N ARG A 153 13.18 -11.48 10.22
CA ARG A 153 12.57 -12.74 10.63
C ARG A 153 11.16 -12.53 11.19
N THR A 154 10.95 -11.48 11.99
CA THR A 154 9.63 -11.13 12.51
C THR A 154 8.66 -10.80 11.37
N LEU A 155 9.08 -9.98 10.39
CA LEU A 155 8.27 -9.68 9.20
C LEU A 155 7.93 -10.94 8.40
N GLN A 156 8.88 -11.87 8.28
CA GLN A 156 8.66 -13.15 7.61
C GLN A 156 7.62 -14.00 8.33
N LEU A 157 7.71 -14.10 9.66
CA LEU A 157 6.72 -14.81 10.48
C LEU A 157 5.33 -14.16 10.36
N MET A 158 5.25 -12.83 10.36
CA MET A 158 3.99 -12.13 10.10
C MET A 158 3.41 -12.52 8.74
N LYS A 159 4.22 -12.52 7.67
CA LYS A 159 3.78 -12.89 6.32
C LYS A 159 3.27 -14.33 6.24
N TYR A 160 4.03 -15.28 6.74
CA TYR A 160 3.81 -16.71 6.49
C TYR A 160 3.03 -17.44 7.58
N LEU A 161 2.79 -16.82 8.74
CA LEU A 161 1.95 -17.39 9.80
C LEU A 161 0.67 -16.61 10.00
N LEU A 162 0.76 -15.28 10.14
CA LEU A 162 -0.42 -14.44 10.45
C LEU A 162 -1.21 -14.12 9.18
N LEU A 163 -0.55 -13.61 8.14
CA LEU A 163 -1.23 -13.20 6.91
C LEU A 163 -1.66 -14.39 6.03
N SER A 164 -1.09 -15.57 6.26
CA SER A 164 -1.47 -16.80 5.56
C SER A 164 -2.78 -17.41 6.05
N ASP A 165 -3.22 -17.10 7.28
CA ASP A 165 -4.49 -17.57 7.82
C ASP A 165 -5.61 -16.56 7.52
N PRO A 166 -6.57 -16.88 6.62
CA PRO A 166 -7.63 -15.96 6.24
C PRO A 166 -8.53 -15.56 7.42
N LYS A 167 -8.69 -16.43 8.41
CA LYS A 167 -9.53 -16.16 9.57
C LYS A 167 -8.88 -15.12 10.48
N THR A 168 -7.64 -15.35 10.89
CA THR A 168 -6.85 -14.39 11.68
C THR A 168 -6.73 -13.05 10.94
N MET A 169 -6.46 -13.07 9.64
CA MET A 169 -6.41 -11.86 8.82
C MET A 169 -7.74 -11.09 8.85
N ALA A 170 -8.89 -11.77 8.69
CA ALA A 170 -10.20 -11.14 8.73
C ALA A 170 -10.51 -10.55 10.13
N GLU A 171 -10.14 -11.25 11.21
CA GLU A 171 -10.28 -10.77 12.58
C GLU A 171 -9.47 -9.49 12.82
N MET A 172 -8.22 -9.43 12.33
CA MET A 172 -7.38 -8.23 12.41
C MET A 172 -8.05 -7.02 11.74
N PHE A 173 -8.68 -7.19 10.57
CA PHE A 173 -9.40 -6.11 9.89
C PHE A 173 -10.76 -5.76 10.51
N SER A 174 -11.34 -6.66 11.28
CA SER A 174 -12.60 -6.41 12.00
C SER A 174 -12.40 -5.57 13.27
N SER A 175 -11.17 -5.50 13.77
CA SER A 175 -10.77 -4.69 14.93
C SER A 175 -10.73 -3.19 14.63
N GLU A 176 -10.49 -2.37 15.67
CA GLU A 176 -10.35 -0.91 15.58
C GLU A 176 -9.22 -0.42 14.63
N MET A 177 -8.39 -1.33 14.09
CA MET A 177 -7.33 -0.99 13.13
C MET A 177 -7.82 -0.20 11.91
N LEU A 178 -8.99 -0.53 11.37
CA LEU A 178 -9.55 0.15 10.20
C LEU A 178 -10.89 0.80 10.56
N ASN A 179 -10.97 2.12 10.36
CA ASN A 179 -12.25 2.81 10.46
C ASN A 179 -13.22 2.34 9.35
N ALA A 180 -14.50 2.69 9.47
CA ALA A 180 -15.54 2.23 8.54
C ALA A 180 -15.26 2.61 7.06
N SER A 181 -14.65 3.78 6.81
CA SER A 181 -14.31 4.21 5.45
C SER A 181 -13.21 3.34 4.85
N LEU A 182 -12.13 3.14 5.59
CA LEU A 182 -10.99 2.33 5.15
C LEU A 182 -11.36 0.86 4.99
N ARG A 183 -12.25 0.32 5.84
CA ARG A 183 -12.82 -1.02 5.65
C ARG A 183 -13.59 -1.11 4.33
N GLY A 184 -14.39 -0.10 4.00
CA GLY A 184 -15.10 -0.03 2.72
C GLY A 184 -14.15 -0.02 1.52
N GLU A 185 -13.08 0.78 1.58
CA GLU A 185 -12.05 0.82 0.54
C GLU A 185 -11.34 -0.53 0.38
N LEU A 186 -10.93 -1.16 1.47
CA LEU A 186 -10.29 -2.49 1.45
C LEU A 186 -11.21 -3.54 0.81
N ILE A 187 -12.47 -3.61 1.24
CA ILE A 187 -13.45 -4.56 0.69
C ILE A 187 -13.63 -4.33 -0.81
N ASN A 188 -13.73 -3.07 -1.25
CA ASN A 188 -13.84 -2.75 -2.67
C ASN A 188 -12.62 -3.21 -3.47
N HIS A 189 -11.41 -3.00 -2.95
CA HIS A 189 -10.18 -3.50 -3.58
C HIS A 189 -10.15 -5.04 -3.66
N MET A 190 -10.57 -5.74 -2.60
CA MET A 190 -10.63 -7.20 -2.58
C MET A 190 -11.65 -7.75 -3.58
N ILE A 191 -12.88 -7.22 -3.59
CA ILE A 191 -13.95 -7.67 -4.49
C ILE A 191 -13.64 -7.38 -5.96
N SER A 192 -12.92 -6.28 -6.23
CA SER A 192 -12.53 -5.89 -7.59
C SER A 192 -11.40 -6.74 -8.17
N SER A 193 -10.77 -7.60 -7.36
CA SER A 193 -9.70 -8.49 -7.84
C SER A 193 -10.26 -9.60 -8.75
N GLU A 194 -9.51 -9.98 -9.78
CA GLU A 194 -9.91 -11.07 -10.68
C GLU A 194 -10.12 -12.39 -9.94
N ASP A 195 -9.31 -12.66 -8.91
CA ASP A 195 -9.39 -13.89 -8.13
C ASP A 195 -10.61 -13.90 -7.22
N ALA A 196 -11.03 -12.75 -6.68
CA ALA A 196 -12.33 -12.65 -6.03
C ALA A 196 -13.46 -12.98 -7.02
N VAL A 197 -13.43 -12.43 -8.24
CA VAL A 197 -14.43 -12.76 -9.28
C VAL A 197 -14.45 -14.27 -9.58
N LYS A 198 -13.28 -14.92 -9.70
CA LYS A 198 -13.18 -16.37 -9.91
C LYS A 198 -13.68 -17.16 -8.71
N ALA A 199 -13.36 -16.74 -7.49
CA ALA A 199 -13.84 -17.36 -6.26
C ALA A 199 -15.37 -17.24 -6.15
N PHE A 200 -15.93 -16.06 -6.40
CA PHE A 200 -17.37 -15.81 -6.44
C PHE A 200 -18.10 -16.71 -7.45
N ARG A 201 -17.51 -17.02 -8.60
CA ARG A 201 -18.10 -17.99 -9.55
C ARG A 201 -18.17 -19.42 -8.99
N LYS A 202 -17.28 -19.79 -8.06
CA LYS A 202 -17.21 -21.13 -7.46
C LYS A 202 -18.01 -21.25 -6.16
N THR A 203 -18.05 -20.21 -5.34
CA THR A 203 -18.78 -20.17 -4.06
C THR A 203 -20.25 -19.84 -4.30
N GLY A 204 -21.03 -20.87 -4.62
CA GLY A 204 -22.48 -21.02 -4.52
C GLY A 204 -23.40 -19.79 -4.52
N GLU A 205 -24.40 -19.82 -5.40
CA GLU A 205 -25.55 -18.89 -5.45
C GLU A 205 -26.18 -18.62 -4.07
N GLU A 206 -26.10 -19.58 -3.13
CA GLU A 206 -26.59 -19.49 -1.75
C GLU A 206 -25.91 -18.38 -0.93
N LYS A 207 -24.57 -18.27 -0.97
CA LYS A 207 -23.86 -17.18 -0.27
C LYS A 207 -24.23 -15.82 -0.83
N MET A 208 -24.44 -15.74 -2.14
CA MET A 208 -24.92 -14.52 -2.78
C MET A 208 -26.35 -14.18 -2.37
N GLY A 209 -27.21 -15.20 -2.24
CA GLY A 209 -28.55 -15.06 -1.66
C GLY A 209 -28.53 -14.51 -0.23
N GLU A 210 -27.64 -15.02 0.63
CA GLU A 210 -27.45 -14.52 1.99
C GLU A 210 -26.94 -13.08 2.03
N ILE A 211 -25.93 -12.74 1.22
CA ILE A 211 -25.41 -11.38 1.10
C ILE A 211 -26.53 -10.43 0.65
N ILE A 212 -27.32 -10.81 -0.36
CA ILE A 212 -28.44 -9.99 -0.85
C ILE A 212 -29.52 -9.83 0.23
N ARG A 213 -29.85 -10.90 0.96
CA ARG A 213 -30.85 -10.90 2.04
C ARG A 213 -30.44 -10.04 3.23
N ASN A 214 -29.15 -10.07 3.58
CA ASN A 214 -28.61 -9.38 4.75
C ASN A 214 -28.06 -7.98 4.42
N SER A 215 -27.71 -7.72 3.15
CA SER A 215 -27.56 -6.37 2.65
C SER A 215 -28.96 -5.77 2.71
N THR A 216 -29.20 -4.89 3.67
CA THR A 216 -30.40 -4.07 3.69
C THR A 216 -30.35 -3.21 2.44
N LEU A 217 -30.84 -3.74 1.31
CA LEU A 217 -30.87 -3.08 0.02
C LEU A 217 -31.74 -1.84 0.19
N ARG A 218 -31.11 -0.71 0.53
CA ARG A 218 -31.80 0.57 0.76
C ARG A 218 -32.69 0.98 -0.41
N ASN A 219 -32.47 0.42 -1.62
CA ASN A 219 -33.30 0.63 -2.80
C ASN A 219 -33.36 -0.64 -3.68
N PRO A 220 -34.37 -1.51 -3.51
CA PRO A 220 -34.58 -2.70 -4.33
C PRO A 220 -34.70 -2.39 -5.83
N GLU A 221 -35.23 -1.21 -6.17
CA GLU A 221 -35.39 -0.72 -7.54
C GLU A 221 -34.06 -0.45 -8.24
N LYS A 222 -33.06 0.04 -7.49
CA LYS A 222 -31.71 0.25 -8.03
C LYS A 222 -31.06 -1.09 -8.36
N LEU A 223 -31.21 -2.09 -7.49
CA LEU A 223 -30.72 -3.44 -7.77
C LEU A 223 -31.39 -4.04 -9.00
N ALA A 224 -32.73 -3.96 -9.10
CA ALA A 224 -33.46 -4.43 -10.28
C ALA A 224 -32.98 -3.75 -11.58
N THR A 225 -32.71 -2.45 -11.51
CA THR A 225 -32.16 -1.68 -12.64
C THR A 225 -30.76 -2.15 -13.04
N VAL A 226 -29.88 -2.39 -12.05
CA VAL A 226 -28.52 -2.91 -12.29
C VAL A 226 -28.56 -4.31 -12.88
N LEU A 227 -29.41 -5.21 -12.35
CA LEU A 227 -29.61 -6.54 -12.89
C LEU A 227 -30.10 -6.49 -14.35
N GLN A 228 -31.06 -5.63 -14.65
CA GLN A 228 -31.62 -5.49 -15.99
C GLN A 228 -30.63 -4.90 -17.00
N LYS A 229 -29.81 -3.93 -16.59
CA LYS A 229 -28.88 -3.23 -17.50
C LYS A 229 -27.55 -3.95 -17.68
N ASN A 230 -27.03 -4.53 -16.60
CA ASN A 230 -25.63 -4.98 -16.55
C ASN A 230 -25.46 -6.51 -16.45
N VAL A 231 -26.50 -7.24 -16.02
CA VAL A 231 -26.40 -8.70 -15.78
C VAL A 231 -27.24 -9.50 -16.77
N LEU A 232 -28.47 -9.06 -17.03
CA LEU A 232 -29.40 -9.73 -17.94
C LEU A 232 -29.26 -9.14 -19.35
N ASN A 233 -28.76 -9.93 -20.29
CA ASN A 233 -28.87 -9.59 -21.70
C ASN A 233 -30.24 -10.03 -22.24
N SER A 234 -30.59 -9.66 -23.48
CA SER A 234 -31.91 -9.98 -24.06
C SER A 234 -32.24 -11.47 -24.03
N LYS A 235 -31.22 -12.36 -24.12
CA LYS A 235 -31.38 -13.82 -24.10
C LYS A 235 -31.58 -14.38 -22.68
N THR A 236 -30.93 -13.82 -21.67
CA THR A 236 -31.04 -14.29 -20.27
C THR A 236 -32.17 -13.62 -19.49
N ARG A 237 -32.69 -12.50 -19.99
CA ARG A 237 -33.78 -11.73 -19.35
C ARG A 237 -35.08 -12.50 -19.25
N LYS A 238 -35.51 -13.15 -20.33
CA LYS A 238 -36.78 -13.91 -20.36
C LYS A 238 -36.74 -15.15 -19.44
N PRO A 239 -35.69 -16.00 -19.49
CA PRO A 239 -35.52 -17.10 -18.52
C PRO A 239 -35.48 -16.64 -17.07
N PHE A 240 -34.81 -15.51 -16.77
CA PHE A 240 -34.73 -14.96 -15.42
C PHE A 240 -36.10 -14.49 -14.91
N VAL A 241 -36.83 -13.68 -15.70
CA VAL A 241 -38.17 -13.20 -15.33
C VAL A 241 -39.14 -14.39 -15.21
N ASP A 242 -39.06 -15.37 -16.11
CA ASP A 242 -39.90 -16.56 -16.04
C ASP A 242 -39.60 -17.40 -14.79
N SER A 243 -38.35 -17.50 -14.38
CA SER A 243 -37.94 -18.16 -13.13
C SER A 243 -38.42 -17.39 -11.88
N LEU A 244 -38.26 -16.06 -11.89
CA LEU A 244 -38.74 -15.17 -10.83
C LEU A 244 -40.26 -15.26 -10.66
N MET A 245 -41.00 -15.27 -11.77
CA MET A 245 -42.46 -15.38 -11.78
C MET A 245 -42.98 -16.79 -11.49
N LYS A 246 -42.11 -17.82 -11.61
CA LYS A 246 -42.40 -19.21 -11.21
C LYS A 246 -42.15 -19.46 -9.73
N GLN A 247 -41.46 -18.57 -8.99
CA GLN A 247 -41.39 -18.67 -7.54
C GLN A 247 -42.81 -18.62 -6.96
N LYS A 248 -43.21 -19.70 -6.27
CA LYS A 248 -44.54 -19.84 -5.67
C LYS A 248 -44.77 -18.69 -4.68
N GLY A 249 -45.46 -17.64 -5.11
CA GLY A 249 -45.88 -16.54 -4.24
C GLY A 249 -46.05 -15.17 -4.90
N MET A 250 -45.42 -14.90 -6.05
CA MET A 250 -45.60 -13.60 -6.70
C MET A 250 -46.89 -13.56 -7.51
N LYS A 251 -47.89 -12.82 -7.01
CA LYS A 251 -49.10 -12.49 -7.78
C LYS A 251 -48.68 -11.81 -9.08
N ARG A 252 -49.05 -12.39 -10.23
CA ARG A 252 -48.90 -11.77 -11.55
C ARG A 252 -49.39 -10.32 -11.49
N VAL A 253 -48.50 -9.36 -11.67
CA VAL A 253 -48.90 -7.98 -11.94
C VAL A 253 -49.65 -8.00 -13.25
N LYS A 254 -50.98 -7.86 -13.19
CA LYS A 254 -51.83 -7.79 -14.38
C LYS A 254 -51.34 -6.60 -15.21
N ALA A 255 -50.91 -6.86 -16.43
CA ALA A 255 -50.72 -5.81 -17.42
C ALA A 255 -52.00 -4.96 -17.45
N LYS A 256 -51.86 -3.63 -17.32
CA LYS A 256 -52.99 -2.71 -17.50
C LYS A 256 -53.60 -3.03 -18.87
N LYS A 257 -54.85 -3.48 -18.90
CA LYS A 257 -55.63 -3.58 -20.13
C LYS A 257 -55.61 -2.20 -20.79
N GLU A 258 -55.14 -2.15 -22.03
CA GLU A 258 -55.31 -0.98 -22.88
C GLU A 258 -56.80 -0.59 -22.88
N VAL A 259 -57.06 0.67 -22.56
CA VAL A 259 -58.42 1.21 -22.62
C VAL A 259 -58.77 1.32 -24.10
N SER A 260 -59.76 0.53 -24.52
CA SER A 260 -60.30 0.56 -25.89
C SER A 260 -60.69 1.99 -26.28
N LEU A 261 -60.19 2.45 -27.43
CA LEU A 261 -60.44 3.77 -28.03
C LEU A 261 -61.93 4.05 -28.32
N LYS A 262 -62.82 3.06 -28.21
CA LYS A 262 -64.29 3.26 -28.26
C LYS A 262 -64.87 4.12 -27.13
N LYS A 263 -64.05 4.64 -26.22
CA LYS A 263 -64.47 5.67 -25.25
C LYS A 263 -64.20 7.10 -25.71
N PHE A 264 -63.58 7.27 -26.88
CA PHE A 264 -63.22 8.59 -27.43
C PHE A 264 -63.84 8.89 -28.80
N PHE A 265 -64.70 8.01 -29.30
CA PHE A 265 -65.53 8.21 -30.50
C PHE A 265 -66.97 7.82 -30.22
#